data_AF-B4WJN7-F1
#
_entry.id   AF-B4WJN7-F1
#
_cell.length_a   1.000
_cell.length_b   1.000
_cell.length_c   1.000
_cell.angle_alpha   90.00
_cell.angle_beta   90.00
_cell.angle_gamma   90.00
#
_symmetry.space_group_name_H-M   'P 1'
#
loop_
_entity.id
_entity.type
_entity.pdbx_description
1 polymer ?
#
loop_
_entity_poly.entity_id
_entity_poly.type
_entity_poly.pdbx_seq_one_letter_code
_entity_poly.pdbx_strand_id
1 'polypeptide(L)'
;MTSSDFRDPLETFKSGSLGMQDLSGLLETHLRQRIQNWPSFCFSIIDQAFLIWGGLTLIIFLIGQFSSVSWMTQATFDAALTGVGIASTSSLTWALINDERLNWVILLWAGLMTAGIVVTAYGIYGGVSTLMVSLCPIWMGLCALGYGAMAVGMRSHAFTAACLVHTLAIMLLYNQPNWQYLTTGLVISSTLLFFSIVPWDMQIAETDTLISSQ
;
A
#
# COMPACT_ATOMS: atom_id res chain seq x y z
N MET A 1 -25.08 -74.27 27.42
CA MET A 1 -24.74 -74.48 25.99
C MET A 1 -23.61 -73.55 25.63
N THR A 2 -22.47 -74.13 25.28
CA THR A 2 -21.21 -73.48 24.91
C THR A 2 -21.18 -73.21 23.41
N SER A 3 -20.77 -72.00 23.00
CA SER A 3 -20.16 -71.80 21.68
C SER A 3 -19.08 -70.74 21.77
N SER A 4 -17.84 -71.21 21.81
CA SER A 4 -16.62 -70.45 21.51
C SER A 4 -16.62 -70.10 20.02
N ASP A 5 -16.56 -68.82 19.68
CA ASP A 5 -16.39 -68.39 18.29
C ASP A 5 -14.94 -67.97 18.01
N PHE A 6 -14.43 -68.51 16.93
CA PHE A 6 -13.07 -68.43 16.43
C PHE A 6 -12.90 -67.07 15.74
N ARG A 7 -11.97 -66.22 16.20
CA ARG A 7 -11.61 -65.00 15.45
C ARG A 7 -10.54 -65.33 14.43
N ASP A 8 -10.91 -65.27 13.15
CA ASP A 8 -9.99 -65.39 12.03
C ASP A 8 -8.98 -64.22 11.98
N PRO A 9 -7.69 -64.44 11.69
CA PRO A 9 -6.66 -63.38 11.66
C PRO A 9 -6.67 -62.51 10.39
N LEU A 10 -7.58 -62.78 9.45
CA LEU A 10 -7.46 -62.30 8.05
C LEU A 10 -7.93 -60.85 7.84
N GLU A 11 -8.70 -60.28 8.77
CA GLU A 11 -9.27 -58.93 8.60
C GLU A 11 -8.29 -57.79 8.92
N THR A 12 -7.18 -58.09 9.60
CA THR A 12 -6.21 -57.06 10.01
C THR A 12 -5.36 -56.52 8.85
N PHE A 13 -5.16 -57.30 7.78
CA PHE A 13 -4.26 -56.92 6.69
C PHE A 13 -4.92 -56.05 5.60
N LYS A 14 -6.25 -56.10 5.47
CA LYS A 14 -6.98 -55.37 4.42
C LYS A 14 -7.26 -53.91 4.78
N SER A 15 -7.32 -53.58 6.06
CA SER A 15 -7.52 -52.19 6.54
C SER A 15 -6.26 -51.32 6.44
N GLY A 16 -5.07 -51.91 6.31
CA GLY A 16 -3.82 -51.16 6.20
C GLY A 16 -3.59 -50.50 4.84
N SER A 17 -3.97 -51.14 3.73
CA SER A 17 -3.74 -50.58 2.39
C SER A 17 -4.81 -49.56 1.98
N LEU A 18 -6.04 -49.69 2.49
CA LEU A 18 -7.13 -48.74 2.27
C LEU A 18 -6.87 -47.40 2.98
N GLY A 19 -6.28 -47.42 4.18
CA GLY A 19 -5.93 -46.19 4.91
C GLY A 19 -4.79 -45.39 4.27
N MET A 20 -3.79 -46.05 3.68
CA MET A 20 -2.67 -45.35 3.02
C MET A 20 -3.08 -44.69 1.69
N GLN A 21 -4.00 -45.29 0.93
CA GLN A 21 -4.51 -44.70 -0.31
C GLN A 21 -5.39 -43.48 -0.03
N ASP A 22 -6.24 -43.53 0.99
CA ASP A 22 -7.13 -42.43 1.36
C ASP A 22 -6.35 -41.25 1.97
N LEU A 23 -5.31 -41.53 2.77
CA LEU A 23 -4.41 -40.50 3.29
C LEU A 23 -3.62 -39.80 2.17
N SER A 24 -3.20 -40.53 1.14
CA SER A 24 -2.49 -39.95 0.00
C SER A 24 -3.39 -39.06 -0.86
N GLY A 25 -4.67 -39.44 -1.04
CA GLY A 25 -5.66 -38.63 -1.74
C GLY A 25 -6.05 -37.37 -0.96
N LEU A 26 -6.17 -37.46 0.36
CA LEU A 26 -6.39 -36.30 1.24
C LEU A 26 -5.17 -35.37 1.31
N LEU A 27 -3.96 -35.93 1.33
CA LEU A 27 -2.73 -35.14 1.34
C LEU A 27 -2.51 -34.44 0.00
N GLU A 28 -2.76 -35.13 -1.12
CA GLU A 28 -2.65 -34.55 -2.47
C GLU A 28 -3.71 -33.48 -2.69
N THR A 29 -4.95 -33.68 -2.23
CA THR A 29 -6.00 -32.64 -2.29
C THR A 29 -5.69 -31.45 -1.38
N HIS A 30 -5.20 -31.65 -0.15
CA HIS A 30 -4.75 -30.57 0.71
C HIS A 30 -3.51 -29.83 0.17
N LEU A 31 -2.54 -30.54 -0.41
CA LEU A 31 -1.36 -29.94 -1.05
C LEU A 31 -1.76 -29.16 -2.30
N ARG A 32 -2.67 -29.69 -3.12
CA ARG A 32 -3.20 -28.99 -4.30
C ARG A 32 -4.01 -27.76 -3.92
N GLN A 33 -4.83 -27.84 -2.88
CA GLN A 33 -5.57 -26.70 -2.32
C GLN A 33 -4.61 -25.66 -1.70
N ARG A 34 -3.48 -26.08 -1.10
CA ARG A 34 -2.46 -25.18 -0.56
C ARG A 34 -1.59 -24.53 -1.63
N ILE A 35 -1.30 -25.24 -2.73
CA ILE A 35 -0.60 -24.71 -3.92
C ILE A 35 -1.52 -23.77 -4.69
N GLN A 36 -2.83 -24.05 -4.73
CA GLN A 36 -3.83 -23.20 -5.35
C GLN A 36 -4.21 -21.99 -4.48
N ASN A 37 -3.97 -22.08 -3.16
CA ASN A 37 -3.95 -20.96 -2.21
C ASN A 37 -2.60 -20.23 -2.16
N TRP A 38 -1.69 -20.46 -3.12
CA TRP A 38 -0.65 -19.45 -3.33
C TRP A 38 -1.37 -18.15 -3.68
N PRO A 39 -1.08 -17.04 -2.98
CA PRO A 39 -1.64 -15.77 -3.37
C PRO A 39 -1.12 -15.51 -4.77
N SER A 40 -1.97 -15.76 -5.78
CA SER A 40 -1.79 -15.12 -7.05
C SER A 40 -1.80 -13.65 -6.69
N PHE A 41 -0.64 -12.99 -6.76
CA PHE A 41 -0.49 -11.56 -6.55
C PHE A 41 -1.23 -10.85 -7.69
N CYS A 42 -2.55 -10.99 -7.73
CA CYS A 42 -3.45 -10.21 -8.54
C CYS A 42 -3.60 -8.88 -7.82
N PHE A 43 -2.58 -8.04 -7.95
CA PHE A 43 -2.63 -6.66 -7.50
C PHE A 43 -3.81 -5.98 -8.18
N SER A 44 -4.71 -5.44 -7.37
CA SER A 44 -5.75 -4.54 -7.82
C SER A 44 -5.12 -3.37 -8.58
N ILE A 45 -5.89 -2.72 -9.46
CA ILE A 45 -5.46 -1.49 -10.13
C ILE A 45 -5.07 -0.41 -9.11
N ILE A 46 -5.72 -0.40 -7.93
CA ILE A 46 -5.37 0.50 -6.82
C ILE A 46 -4.02 0.09 -6.19
N ASP A 47 -3.78 -1.20 -5.99
CA ASP A 47 -2.50 -1.69 -5.44
C ASP A 47 -1.33 -1.37 -6.39
N GLN A 48 -1.56 -1.46 -7.70
CA GLN A 48 -0.58 -1.05 -8.71
C GLN A 48 -0.27 0.44 -8.63
N ALA A 49 -1.27 1.29 -8.40
CA ALA A 49 -1.05 2.72 -8.20
C ALA A 49 -0.19 2.98 -6.95
N PHE A 50 -0.41 2.25 -5.85
CA PHE A 50 0.43 2.33 -4.66
C PHE A 50 1.87 1.83 -4.90
N LEU A 51 2.05 0.74 -5.65
CA LEU A 51 3.38 0.24 -6.03
C LEU A 51 4.16 1.25 -6.88
N ILE A 52 3.50 1.85 -7.88
CA ILE A 52 4.11 2.86 -8.75
C ILE A 52 4.56 4.06 -7.91
N TRP A 53 3.68 4.61 -7.07
CA TRP A 53 4.04 5.73 -6.20
C TRP A 53 5.11 5.36 -5.17
N GLY A 54 5.05 4.16 -4.59
CA GLY A 54 6.04 3.68 -3.64
C GLY A 54 7.44 3.60 -4.26
N GLY A 55 7.54 3.09 -5.48
CA GLY A 55 8.81 3.03 -6.23
C GLY A 55 9.30 4.42 -6.64
N LEU A 56 8.44 5.25 -7.21
CA LEU A 56 8.81 6.61 -7.66
C LEU A 56 9.31 7.47 -6.49
N THR A 57 8.58 7.48 -5.37
CA THR A 57 8.98 8.25 -4.19
C THR A 57 10.31 7.77 -3.63
N LEU A 58 10.52 6.46 -3.54
CA LEU A 58 11.81 5.93 -3.09
C LEU A 58 12.96 6.39 -3.99
N ILE A 59 12.80 6.32 -5.32
CA ILE A 59 13.83 6.76 -6.28
C ILE A 59 14.11 8.26 -6.13
N ILE A 60 13.07 9.09 -6.11
CA ILE A 60 13.18 10.56 -5.97
C ILE A 60 13.98 10.92 -4.71
N PHE A 61 13.60 10.36 -3.57
CA PHE A 61 14.25 10.68 -2.30
C PHE A 61 15.67 10.06 -2.16
N LEU A 62 15.94 8.91 -2.78
CA LEU A 62 17.29 8.36 -2.83
C LEU A 62 18.23 9.22 -3.69
N ILE A 63 17.74 9.74 -4.81
CA ILE A 63 18.50 10.71 -5.63
C ILE A 63 18.75 11.97 -4.80
N GLY A 64 17.73 12.51 -4.13
CA GLY A 64 17.88 13.67 -3.23
C GLY A 64 18.91 13.47 -2.11
N GLN A 65 19.03 12.25 -1.58
CA GLN A 65 19.94 11.94 -0.48
C GLN A 65 21.40 11.74 -0.94
N PHE A 66 21.61 11.02 -2.04
CA PHE A 66 22.93 10.49 -2.41
C PHE A 66 23.52 11.07 -3.69
N SER A 67 22.72 11.79 -4.48
CA SER A 67 23.21 12.36 -5.74
C SER A 67 23.99 13.64 -5.50
N SER A 68 25.12 13.78 -6.21
CA SER A 68 25.91 15.01 -6.27
C SER A 68 25.49 15.96 -7.39
N VAL A 69 24.43 15.61 -8.13
CA VAL A 69 23.87 16.43 -9.21
C VAL A 69 23.28 17.73 -8.63
N SER A 70 23.29 18.81 -9.42
CA SER A 70 22.72 20.09 -8.96
C SER A 70 21.24 19.98 -8.59
N TRP A 71 20.82 20.74 -7.57
CA TRP A 71 19.42 20.78 -7.12
C TRP A 71 18.44 21.12 -8.23
N MET A 72 18.83 21.97 -9.18
CA MET A 72 17.98 22.35 -10.32
C MET A 72 17.72 21.18 -11.28
N THR A 73 18.75 20.39 -11.58
CA THR A 73 18.61 19.20 -12.41
C THR A 73 17.78 18.13 -11.68
N GLN A 74 18.03 17.92 -10.38
CA GLN A 74 17.23 17.00 -9.56
C GLN A 74 15.75 17.42 -9.54
N ALA A 75 15.45 18.70 -9.27
CA ALA A 75 14.09 19.22 -9.25
C ALA A 75 13.33 18.99 -10.56
N THR A 76 14.02 19.14 -11.70
CA THR A 76 13.43 18.91 -13.03
C THR A 76 13.12 17.43 -13.24
N PHE A 77 14.05 16.56 -12.84
CA PHE A 77 13.87 15.12 -12.92
C PHE A 77 12.75 14.63 -11.99
N ASP A 78 12.72 15.11 -10.76
CA ASP A 78 11.71 14.77 -9.75
C ASP A 78 10.33 15.26 -10.17
N ALA A 79 10.23 16.46 -10.74
CA ALA A 79 8.98 16.98 -11.31
C ALA A 79 8.48 16.12 -12.48
N ALA A 80 9.39 15.67 -13.36
CA ALA A 80 9.04 14.78 -14.47
C ALA A 80 8.54 13.41 -13.95
N LEU A 81 9.26 12.80 -13.01
CA LEU A 81 8.85 11.53 -12.39
C LEU A 81 7.51 11.65 -11.64
N THR A 82 7.32 12.73 -10.89
CA THR A 82 6.07 12.98 -10.17
C THR A 82 4.93 13.20 -11.16
N GLY A 83 5.16 13.92 -12.27
CA GLY A 83 4.18 14.10 -13.34
C GLY A 83 3.78 12.78 -14.00
N VAL A 84 4.74 11.89 -14.26
CA VAL A 84 4.47 10.51 -14.73
C VAL A 84 3.67 9.72 -13.69
N GLY A 85 4.01 9.85 -12.40
CA GLY A 85 3.24 9.25 -11.30
C GLY A 85 1.80 9.71 -11.28
N ILE A 86 1.55 11.03 -11.36
CA ILE A 86 0.20 11.60 -11.42
C ILE A 86 -0.54 11.06 -12.65
N ALA A 87 0.04 11.15 -13.85
CA ALA A 87 -0.64 10.77 -15.09
C ALA A 87 -0.97 9.27 -15.13
N SER A 88 0.00 8.41 -14.76
CA SER A 88 -0.19 6.95 -14.76
C SER A 88 -1.24 6.51 -13.74
N THR A 89 -1.11 6.96 -12.50
CA THR A 89 -2.04 6.54 -11.43
C THR A 89 -3.41 7.17 -11.57
N SER A 90 -3.52 8.41 -12.07
CA SER A 90 -4.82 9.01 -12.40
C SER A 90 -5.48 8.25 -13.54
N SER A 91 -4.77 7.90 -14.62
CA SER A 91 -5.34 7.12 -15.73
C SER A 91 -5.82 5.74 -15.28
N LEU A 92 -4.99 5.04 -14.50
CA LEU A 92 -5.33 3.72 -13.93
C LEU A 92 -6.58 3.77 -13.07
N THR A 93 -6.63 4.72 -12.13
CA THR A 93 -7.72 4.82 -11.16
C THR A 93 -8.98 5.43 -11.77
N TRP A 94 -8.85 6.37 -12.72
CA TRP A 94 -10.00 6.99 -13.40
C TRP A 94 -10.79 5.98 -14.23
N ALA A 95 -10.11 5.02 -14.86
CA ALA A 95 -10.76 3.93 -15.59
C ALA A 95 -11.58 3.00 -14.67
N LEU A 96 -11.30 3.01 -13.36
CA LEU A 96 -11.95 2.14 -12.37
C LEU A 96 -13.20 2.76 -11.76
N ILE A 97 -13.33 4.10 -11.81
CA ILE A 97 -14.37 4.80 -11.09
C ILE A 97 -15.58 5.04 -11.98
N ASN A 98 -16.59 4.16 -11.83
CA ASN A 98 -17.95 4.43 -12.28
C ASN A 98 -18.79 5.16 -11.20
N ASP A 99 -18.32 5.20 -9.94
CA ASP A 99 -19.02 5.81 -8.81
C ASP A 99 -18.37 7.13 -8.37
N GLU A 100 -19.10 8.24 -8.37
CA GLU A 100 -18.61 9.58 -8.00
C GLU A 100 -17.89 9.66 -6.63
N ARG A 101 -18.10 8.67 -5.75
CA ARG A 101 -17.59 8.64 -4.38
C ARG A 101 -16.06 8.57 -4.26
N LEU A 102 -15.31 8.10 -5.26
CA LEU A 102 -13.83 8.07 -5.19
C LEU A 102 -13.14 9.10 -6.10
N ASN A 103 -13.87 9.80 -6.98
CA ASN A 103 -13.27 10.76 -7.92
C ASN A 103 -12.54 11.90 -7.20
N TRP A 104 -13.07 12.35 -6.07
CA TRP A 104 -12.44 13.40 -5.27
C TRP A 104 -11.08 12.97 -4.72
N VAL A 105 -10.84 11.67 -4.47
CA VAL A 105 -9.56 11.16 -3.95
C VAL A 105 -8.47 11.33 -5.02
N ILE A 106 -8.77 11.00 -6.28
CA ILE A 106 -7.84 11.20 -7.40
C ILE A 106 -7.49 12.68 -7.54
N LEU A 107 -8.52 13.55 -7.57
CA LEU A 107 -8.33 14.99 -7.72
C LEU A 107 -7.55 15.59 -6.55
N LEU A 108 -7.81 15.13 -5.33
CA LEU A 108 -7.08 15.54 -4.13
C LEU A 108 -5.60 15.18 -4.26
N TRP A 109 -5.27 13.93 -4.56
CA TRP A 109 -3.88 13.50 -4.67
C TRP A 109 -3.15 14.18 -5.83
N ALA A 110 -3.78 14.31 -7.00
CA ALA A 110 -3.21 15.04 -8.13
C ALA A 110 -2.92 16.51 -7.75
N GLY A 111 -3.86 17.16 -7.06
CA GLY A 111 -3.71 18.53 -6.56
C GLY A 111 -2.59 18.67 -5.53
N LEU A 112 -2.51 17.79 -4.54
CA LEU A 112 -1.46 17.80 -3.51
C LEU A 112 -0.07 17.56 -4.12
N MET A 113 0.07 16.59 -5.03
CA MET A 113 1.34 16.29 -5.70
C MET A 113 1.78 17.46 -6.58
N THR A 114 0.84 18.08 -7.30
CA THR A 114 1.13 19.27 -8.12
C THR A 114 1.53 20.46 -7.25
N ALA A 115 0.87 20.67 -6.12
CA ALA A 115 1.26 21.68 -5.15
C ALA A 115 2.69 21.43 -4.62
N GLY A 116 3.03 20.18 -4.31
CA GLY A 116 4.39 19.78 -3.91
C GLY A 116 5.44 20.10 -4.98
N ILE A 117 5.15 19.81 -6.26
CA ILE A 117 6.03 20.18 -7.39
C ILE A 117 6.23 21.69 -7.45
N VAL A 118 5.14 22.47 -7.39
CA VAL A 118 5.20 23.94 -7.48
C VAL A 118 6.01 24.53 -6.33
N VAL A 119 5.77 24.07 -5.10
CA VAL A 119 6.52 24.53 -3.91
C VAL A 119 7.99 24.15 -4.02
N THR A 120 8.29 22.93 -4.48
CA THR A 120 9.68 22.47 -4.68
C THR A 120 10.40 23.29 -5.75
N ALA A 121 9.73 23.53 -6.88
CA ALA A 121 10.27 24.36 -7.95
C ALA A 121 10.50 25.80 -7.49
N TYR A 122 9.55 26.40 -6.79
CA TYR A 122 9.71 27.75 -6.24
C TYR A 122 10.86 27.82 -5.23
N GLY A 123 11.01 26.83 -4.36
CA GLY A 123 12.13 26.75 -3.42
C GLY A 123 13.49 26.69 -4.12
N ILE A 124 13.62 25.85 -5.15
CA ILE A 124 14.90 25.57 -5.82
C ILE A 124 15.24 26.64 -6.86
N TYR A 125 14.32 26.96 -7.78
CA TYR A 125 14.55 27.98 -8.82
C TYR A 125 14.49 29.40 -8.26
N GLY A 126 13.65 29.64 -7.26
CA GLY A 126 13.58 30.93 -6.56
C GLY A 126 14.69 31.14 -5.52
N GLY A 127 15.50 30.12 -5.24
CA GLY A 127 16.60 30.21 -4.26
C GLY A 127 16.14 30.46 -2.83
N VAL A 128 14.92 30.01 -2.47
CA VAL A 128 14.33 30.23 -1.15
C VAL A 128 14.84 29.16 -0.17
N SER A 129 15.94 29.47 0.50
CA SER A 129 16.64 28.53 1.40
C SER A 129 15.75 27.93 2.50
N THR A 130 14.82 28.71 3.06
CA THR A 130 13.88 28.22 4.09
C THR A 130 12.97 27.12 3.57
N LEU A 131 12.52 27.22 2.32
CA LEU A 131 11.75 26.17 1.66
C LEU A 131 12.64 24.97 1.36
N MET A 132 13.86 25.17 0.86
CA MET A 132 14.79 24.10 0.55
C MET A 132 15.08 23.21 1.79
N VAL A 133 15.36 23.82 2.94
CA VAL A 133 15.60 23.10 4.21
C VAL A 133 14.33 22.40 4.71
N SER A 134 13.16 22.87 4.31
CA SER A 134 11.86 22.35 4.75
C SER A 134 11.19 21.42 3.73
N LEU A 135 11.84 21.05 2.62
CA LEU A 135 11.21 20.25 1.56
C LEU A 135 10.71 18.91 2.09
N CYS A 136 11.53 18.18 2.84
CA CYS A 136 11.15 16.88 3.40
C CYS A 136 9.93 16.98 4.34
N PRO A 137 9.93 17.86 5.36
CA PRO A 137 8.75 18.13 6.17
C PRO A 137 7.51 18.55 5.37
N ILE A 138 7.67 19.36 4.32
CA ILE A 138 6.56 19.81 3.45
C ILE A 138 5.94 18.60 2.73
N TRP A 139 6.75 17.76 2.08
CA TRP A 139 6.27 16.57 1.39
C TRP A 139 5.59 15.57 2.34
N MET A 140 6.19 15.34 3.51
CA MET A 140 5.57 14.55 4.58
C MET A 140 4.23 15.15 5.03
N GLY A 141 4.14 16.48 5.15
CA GLY A 141 2.92 17.20 5.49
C GLY A 141 1.84 17.06 4.43
N LEU A 142 2.18 17.15 3.14
CA LEU A 142 1.25 16.91 2.04
C LEU A 142 0.70 15.48 2.08
N CYS A 143 1.55 14.48 2.32
CA CYS A 143 1.11 13.09 2.52
C CYS A 143 0.20 12.95 3.75
N ALA A 144 0.56 13.55 4.89
CA ALA A 144 -0.27 13.53 6.10
C ALA A 144 -1.65 14.16 5.86
N LEU A 145 -1.71 15.30 5.14
CA LEU A 145 -2.97 15.94 4.76
C LEU A 145 -3.80 15.05 3.83
N GLY A 146 -3.20 14.44 2.82
CA GLY A 146 -3.87 13.51 1.90
C GLY A 146 -4.44 12.29 2.64
N TYR A 147 -3.64 11.64 3.48
CA TYR A 147 -4.08 10.51 4.30
C TYR A 147 -5.14 10.92 5.32
N GLY A 148 -5.02 12.10 5.95
CA GLY A 148 -6.02 12.62 6.87
C GLY A 148 -7.37 12.89 6.19
N ALA A 149 -7.35 13.48 4.99
CA ALA A 149 -8.57 13.68 4.21
C ALA A 149 -9.22 12.35 3.81
N MET A 150 -8.44 11.35 3.38
CA MET A 150 -8.96 9.99 3.12
C MET A 150 -9.46 9.30 4.38
N ALA A 151 -8.79 9.46 5.53
CA ALA A 151 -9.22 8.92 6.80
C ALA A 151 -10.62 9.42 7.18
N VAL A 152 -10.88 10.72 7.03
CA VAL A 152 -12.19 11.33 7.30
C VAL A 152 -13.21 10.95 6.21
N GLY A 153 -12.85 11.12 4.94
CA GLY A 153 -13.77 10.92 3.81
C GLY A 153 -14.18 9.46 3.59
N MET A 154 -13.29 8.51 3.87
CA MET A 154 -13.51 7.06 3.71
C MET A 154 -13.73 6.34 5.05
N ARG A 155 -13.71 7.06 6.18
CA ARG A 155 -13.81 6.51 7.55
C ARG A 155 -12.87 5.33 7.78
N SER A 156 -11.60 5.49 7.40
CA SER A 156 -10.62 4.41 7.43
C SER A 156 -9.62 4.57 8.57
N HIS A 157 -9.53 3.53 9.42
CA HIS A 157 -8.51 3.46 10.47
C HIS A 157 -7.09 3.31 9.88
N ALA A 158 -6.96 2.64 8.73
CA ALA A 158 -5.68 2.44 8.07
C ALA A 158 -5.08 3.78 7.60
N PHE A 159 -5.88 4.65 6.95
CA PHE A 159 -5.44 5.99 6.58
C PHE A 159 -5.23 6.92 7.78
N THR A 160 -5.99 6.72 8.86
CA THR A 160 -5.75 7.44 10.13
C THR A 160 -4.35 7.10 10.67
N ALA A 161 -4.00 5.81 10.70
CA ALA A 161 -2.67 5.38 11.13
C ALA A 161 -1.57 5.94 10.22
N ALA A 162 -1.74 5.93 8.90
CA ALA A 162 -0.78 6.53 7.97
C ALA A 162 -0.60 8.04 8.20
N CYS A 163 -1.69 8.79 8.44
CA CYS A 163 -1.63 10.21 8.79
C CYS A 163 -0.80 10.45 10.06
N LEU A 164 -1.02 9.65 11.11
CA LEU A 164 -0.26 9.74 12.36
C LEU A 164 1.21 9.38 12.15
N VAL A 165 1.51 8.30 11.41
CA VAL A 165 2.88 7.91 11.07
C VAL A 165 3.61 9.04 10.36
N HIS A 166 2.97 9.71 9.40
CA HIS A 166 3.59 10.82 8.68
C HIS A 166 3.80 12.04 9.58
N THR A 167 2.82 12.37 10.43
CA THR A 167 2.92 13.47 11.39
C THR A 167 4.04 13.24 12.41
N LEU A 168 4.16 12.02 12.93
CA LEU A 168 5.23 11.65 13.85
C LEU A 168 6.60 11.65 13.16
N ALA A 169 6.67 11.18 11.91
CA ALA A 169 7.90 11.20 11.14
C ALA A 169 8.40 12.63 10.86
N ILE A 170 7.52 13.63 10.71
CA ILE A 170 7.93 15.04 10.64
C ILE A 170 8.72 15.44 11.90
N MET A 171 8.28 15.01 13.08
CA MET A 171 9.01 15.28 14.33
C MET A 171 10.36 14.56 14.37
N LEU A 172 10.44 13.36 13.80
CA LEU A 172 11.69 12.61 13.68
C LEU A 172 12.70 13.29 12.76
N LEU A 173 12.26 13.91 11.66
CA LEU A 173 13.14 14.60 10.71
C LEU A 173 13.96 15.72 11.36
N TYR A 174 13.41 16.38 12.39
CA TYR A 174 14.13 17.43 13.12
C TYR A 174 15.41 16.90 13.82
N ASN A 175 15.39 15.63 14.24
CA ASN A 175 16.51 15.03 14.97
C ASN A 175 17.62 14.50 14.04
N GLN A 176 17.38 14.39 12.73
CA GLN A 176 18.33 13.79 11.78
C GLN A 176 18.43 14.60 10.48
N PRO A 177 18.91 15.86 10.53
CA PRO A 177 18.92 16.76 9.37
C PRO A 177 19.67 16.21 8.15
N ASN A 178 20.73 15.44 8.38
CA ASN A 178 21.56 14.89 7.29
C ASN A 178 20.89 13.74 6.53
N TRP A 179 19.91 13.06 7.13
CA TRP A 179 19.26 11.87 6.56
C TRP A 179 17.80 12.12 6.18
N GLN A 180 17.37 13.39 6.16
CA GLN A 180 15.96 13.75 6.01
C GLN A 180 15.34 13.21 4.71
N TYR A 181 16.09 13.24 3.60
CA TYR A 181 15.59 12.74 2.31
C TYR A 181 15.39 11.23 2.37
N LEU A 182 16.37 10.47 2.87
CA LEU A 182 16.24 9.03 3.02
C LEU A 182 15.09 8.64 3.94
N THR A 183 15.01 9.25 5.13
CA THR A 183 13.94 8.97 6.10
C THR A 183 12.56 9.25 5.50
N THR A 184 12.42 10.38 4.79
CA THR A 184 11.17 10.74 4.11
C THR A 184 10.81 9.73 3.03
N GLY A 185 11.76 9.39 2.16
CA GLY A 185 11.56 8.40 1.11
C GLY A 185 11.17 7.03 1.66
N LEU A 186 11.84 6.56 2.71
CA LEU A 186 11.52 5.28 3.35
C LEU A 186 10.14 5.28 3.99
N VAL A 187 9.75 6.35 4.71
CA VAL A 187 8.44 6.41 5.37
C VAL A 187 7.31 6.46 4.33
N ILE A 188 7.41 7.34 3.33
CA ILE A 188 6.40 7.45 2.28
C ILE A 188 6.32 6.15 1.48
N SER A 189 7.47 5.65 0.98
CA SER A 189 7.51 4.45 0.16
C SER A 189 7.02 3.22 0.92
N SER A 190 7.48 3.00 2.16
CA SER A 190 7.04 1.84 2.95
C SER A 190 5.55 1.90 3.27
N THR A 191 4.98 3.09 3.48
CA THR A 191 3.54 3.24 3.70
C THR A 191 2.74 2.89 2.44
N LEU A 192 3.19 3.33 1.28
CA LEU A 192 2.55 3.00 0.00
C LEU A 192 2.68 1.52 -0.33
N LEU A 193 3.87 0.93 -0.14
CA LEU A 193 4.08 -0.50 -0.33
C LEU A 193 3.26 -1.33 0.67
N PHE A 194 3.11 -0.87 1.91
CA PHE A 194 2.22 -1.49 2.89
C PHE A 194 0.77 -1.50 2.37
N PHE A 195 0.27 -0.37 1.85
CA PHE A 195 -1.07 -0.31 1.27
C PHE A 195 -1.24 -1.14 -0.01
N SER A 196 -0.16 -1.44 -0.74
CA SER A 196 -0.27 -2.34 -1.89
C SER A 196 -0.46 -3.82 -1.51
N ILE A 197 -0.20 -4.19 -0.26
CA ILE A 197 -0.24 -5.58 0.22
C ILE A 197 -1.37 -5.79 1.22
N VAL A 198 -1.58 -4.82 2.11
CA VAL A 198 -2.53 -4.93 3.22
C VAL A 198 -3.85 -4.27 2.83
N PRO A 199 -4.98 -5.00 2.90
CA PRO A 199 -6.30 -4.41 2.68
C PRO A 199 -6.53 -3.23 3.62
N TRP A 200 -7.06 -2.14 3.09
CA TRP A 200 -7.45 -0.98 3.88
C TRP A 200 -8.94 -1.05 4.22
N ASP A 201 -9.27 -0.91 5.50
CA ASP A 201 -10.67 -0.92 5.96
C ASP A 201 -11.42 0.28 5.39
N MET A 202 -12.34 0.03 4.46
CA MET A 202 -13.39 0.98 4.07
C MET A 202 -14.66 0.61 4.82
N GLN A 203 -15.04 1.41 5.80
CA GLN A 203 -16.37 1.32 6.40
C GLN A 203 -17.38 1.91 5.40
N ILE A 204 -17.71 1.13 4.37
CA ILE A 204 -18.88 1.42 3.54
C ILE A 204 -20.06 1.34 4.50
N ALA A 205 -20.86 2.41 4.54
CA ALA A 205 -22.04 2.48 5.39
C ALA A 205 -23.08 1.42 4.98
N GLU A 206 -22.90 0.18 5.43
CA GLU A 206 -23.92 -0.88 5.45
C GLU A 206 -25.01 -0.60 6.51
N THR A 207 -24.96 0.55 7.18
CA THR A 207 -25.90 0.89 8.26
C THR A 207 -27.24 1.42 7.74
N ASP A 208 -27.33 1.86 6.48
CA ASP A 208 -28.58 2.43 5.94
C ASP A 208 -29.54 1.39 5.32
N THR A 209 -29.06 0.18 4.99
CA THR A 209 -29.90 -0.91 4.46
C THR A 209 -30.56 -1.75 5.55
N LEU A 210 -29.99 -1.80 6.76
CA LEU A 210 -30.59 -2.51 7.89
C LEU A 210 -31.63 -1.69 8.66
N ILE A 211 -31.67 -0.36 8.46
CA ILE A 211 -32.69 0.53 9.05
C ILE A 211 -33.88 0.75 8.10
N SER A 212 -33.69 0.59 6.79
CA SER A 212 -34.78 0.68 5.79
C SER A 212 -35.55 -0.62 5.57
N SER A 213 -35.17 -1.70 6.27
CA SER A 213 -35.83 -3.02 6.24
C SER A 213 -36.55 -3.40 7.54
N GLN A 214 -36.70 -2.44 8.47
CA GLN A 214 -37.60 -2.53 9.64
C GLN A 214 -38.69 -1.47 9.55
#